data_AF-A0A2E8QM08-F1
#
_entry.id   AF-A0A2E8QM08-F1
#
_cell.length_a   1.000
_cell.length_b   1.000
_cell.length_c   1.000
_cell.angle_alpha   90.00
_cell.angle_beta   90.00
_cell.angle_gamma   90.00
#
_symmetry.space_group_name_H-M   'P 1'
#
loop_
_entity.id
_entity.type
_entity.pdbx_description
1 polymer ?
#
loop_
_entity_poly.entity_id
_entity_poly.type
_entity_poly.pdbx_seq_one_letter_code
_entity_poly.pdbx_strand_id
1 'polypeptide(L)'
;MVFDATDKILGRLASQVAKEMISARKSGRQQRVIIINAEEAIVSGPRTKVLSDYRAKYKLNHARKGPFFPRMPDKIIKRTVRGMLPYQKNSSGRGALRDLRVMIGTPQNLSNDELPDGHEWGSTEHITRNTPNKYVRLGEISSHLGVDASRWGGE
;
A
#
# COMPACT_ATOMS: atom_id res chain seq x y z
N MET A 1 10.90 0.02 10.05
CA MET A 1 10.08 1.23 9.88
C MET A 1 8.63 0.86 9.68
N VAL A 2 7.74 1.64 10.29
CA VAL A 2 6.28 1.46 10.20
C VAL A 2 5.66 2.72 9.60
N PHE A 3 4.67 2.54 8.73
CA PHE A 3 3.91 3.60 8.10
C PHE A 3 2.43 3.36 8.29
N ASP A 4 1.72 4.38 8.77
CA ASP A 4 0.27 4.40 8.75
C ASP A 4 -0.24 4.92 7.40
N ALA A 5 -1.14 4.17 6.76
CA ALA A 5 -1.74 4.53 5.50
C ALA A 5 -3.03 5.35 5.66
N THR A 6 -3.53 5.54 6.89
CA THR A 6 -4.76 6.29 7.18
C THR A 6 -4.72 7.70 6.58
N ASP A 7 -5.72 8.00 5.75
CA ASP A 7 -5.86 9.26 5.02
C ASP A 7 -4.66 9.66 4.14
N LYS A 8 -3.72 8.74 3.88
CA LYS A 8 -2.58 9.00 2.99
C LYS A 8 -2.94 8.67 1.55
N ILE A 9 -2.47 9.52 0.63
CA ILE A 9 -2.64 9.27 -0.80
C ILE A 9 -1.76 8.08 -1.21
N LEU A 10 -2.40 7.01 -1.70
CA LEU A 10 -1.78 5.74 -2.09
C LEU A 10 -0.47 5.90 -2.86
N GLY A 11 -0.50 6.68 -3.95
CA GLY A 11 0.66 6.86 -4.82
C GLY A 11 1.81 7.62 -4.14
N ARG A 12 1.51 8.58 -3.26
CA ARG A 12 2.52 9.37 -2.57
C ARG A 12 3.20 8.56 -1.47
N LEU A 13 2.40 7.86 -0.67
CA LEU A 13 2.91 6.92 0.33
C LEU A 13 3.79 5.85 -0.33
N ALA A 14 3.31 5.25 -1.42
CA ALA A 14 4.06 4.22 -2.13
C ALA A 14 5.39 4.75 -2.70
N SER A 15 5.42 5.99 -3.20
CA SER A 15 6.62 6.60 -3.77
C SER A 15 7.67 6.88 -2.69
N GLN A 16 7.25 7.37 -1.53
CA GLN A 16 8.14 7.59 -0.40
C GLN A 16 8.74 6.27 0.10
N VAL A 17 7.88 5.27 0.35
CA VAL A 17 8.32 3.94 0.80
C VAL A 17 9.30 3.31 -0.21
N ALA A 18 9.00 3.42 -1.51
CA ALA A 18 9.91 2.92 -2.55
C ALA A 18 11.28 3.63 -2.52
N LYS A 19 11.29 4.96 -2.34
CA LYS A 19 12.53 5.75 -2.26
C LYS A 19 13.39 5.31 -1.08
N GLU A 20 12.81 5.18 0.11
CA GLU A 20 13.53 4.76 1.31
C GLU A 20 14.11 3.35 1.17
N MET A 21 13.33 2.40 0.66
CA MET A 21 13.82 1.04 0.43
C MET A 21 14.95 1.00 -0.59
N ILE A 22 14.86 1.77 -1.68
CA ILE A 22 15.95 1.86 -2.69
C ILE A 22 17.20 2.48 -2.05
N SER A 23 17.07 3.55 -1.29
CA SER A 23 18.19 4.21 -0.61
C SER A 23 18.87 3.27 0.38
N ALA A 24 18.10 2.59 1.24
CA ALA A 24 18.65 1.62 2.19
C ALA A 24 19.45 0.52 1.48
N ARG A 25 18.90 -0.04 0.39
CA ARG A 25 19.57 -1.06 -0.41
C ARG A 25 20.83 -0.54 -1.10
N LYS A 26 20.84 0.70 -1.60
CA LYS A 26 22.04 1.34 -2.18
C LYS A 26 23.14 1.52 -1.14
N SER A 27 22.77 1.83 0.09
CA SER A 27 23.70 1.92 1.24
C SER A 27 24.10 0.56 1.83
N GLY A 28 23.68 -0.56 1.22
CA GLY A 28 23.98 -1.90 1.70
C GLY A 28 23.21 -2.33 2.95
N ARG A 29 22.31 -1.49 3.48
CA ARG A 29 21.46 -1.84 4.64
C ARG A 29 20.21 -2.60 4.18
N GLN A 30 19.79 -3.55 5.00
CA GLN A 30 18.46 -4.15 4.89
C GLN A 30 17.49 -3.33 5.75
N GLN A 31 16.44 -2.78 5.13
CA GLN A 31 15.40 -2.04 5.82
C GLN A 31 14.07 -2.76 5.64
N ARG A 32 13.49 -3.23 6.76
CA ARG A 32 12.14 -3.80 6.77
C ARG A 32 11.12 -2.70 6.94
N VAL A 33 10.15 -2.66 6.03
CA VAL A 33 9.10 -1.64 6.01
C VAL A 33 7.75 -2.31 6.16
N ILE A 34 6.98 -1.83 7.12
CA ILE A 34 5.63 -2.29 7.42
C ILE A 34 4.66 -1.14 7.14
N ILE A 35 3.61 -1.40 6.37
CA ILE A 35 2.50 -0.47 6.16
C ILE A 35 1.26 -1.05 6.84
N ILE A 36 0.59 -0.28 7.69
CA ILE A 36 -0.66 -0.65 8.39
C ILE A 36 -1.85 0.12 7.83
N ASN A 37 -3.08 -0.31 8.18
CA ASN A 37 -4.34 0.32 7.77
C ASN A 37 -4.45 0.51 6.25
N ALA A 38 -4.05 -0.50 5.47
CA ALA A 38 -4.02 -0.42 4.02
C ALA A 38 -5.38 -0.08 3.38
N GLU A 39 -6.49 -0.45 4.02
CA GLU A 39 -7.87 -0.16 3.65
C GLU A 39 -8.22 1.33 3.74
N GLU A 40 -7.57 2.07 4.64
CA GLU A 40 -7.81 3.50 4.88
C GLU A 40 -7.02 4.42 3.93
N ALA A 41 -6.15 3.84 3.10
CA ALA A 41 -5.41 4.60 2.11
C ALA A 41 -6.35 5.22 1.05
N ILE A 42 -6.01 6.42 0.62
CA ILE A 42 -6.86 7.23 -0.25
C ILE A 42 -6.37 7.23 -1.70
N VAL A 43 -7.31 7.14 -2.65
CA VAL A 43 -7.11 7.47 -4.06
C VAL A 43 -7.88 8.74 -4.40
N SER A 44 -7.16 9.76 -4.89
CA SER A 44 -7.76 11.03 -5.29
C SER A 44 -8.54 10.90 -6.60
N GLY A 45 -9.72 11.49 -6.66
CA GLY A 45 -10.53 11.58 -7.89
C GLY A 45 -12.01 11.34 -7.64
N PRO A 46 -12.88 11.57 -8.66
CA PRO A 46 -14.29 11.28 -8.56
C PRO A 46 -14.54 9.77 -8.38
N ARG A 47 -15.47 9.43 -7.47
CA ARG A 47 -15.79 8.05 -7.11
C ARG A 47 -16.05 7.14 -8.31
N THR A 48 -16.94 7.56 -9.21
CA THR A 48 -17.32 6.77 -10.40
C THR A 48 -16.14 6.47 -11.32
N LYS A 49 -15.25 7.46 -11.52
CA LYS A 49 -14.06 7.30 -12.35
C LYS A 49 -13.07 6.34 -11.71
N VAL A 50 -12.75 6.55 -10.43
CA VAL A 50 -11.81 5.69 -9.70
C VAL A 50 -12.30 4.23 -9.71
N LEU A 51 -13.56 3.98 -9.34
CA LEU A 51 -14.11 2.62 -9.34
C LEU A 51 -14.11 1.98 -10.73
N SER A 52 -14.47 2.73 -11.77
CA SER A 52 -14.44 2.26 -13.15
C SER A 52 -13.02 1.87 -13.59
N ASP A 53 -12.02 2.71 -13.29
CA ASP A 53 -10.61 2.48 -13.67
C ASP A 53 -10.06 1.21 -13.01
N TYR A 54 -10.35 1.00 -11.72
CA TYR A 54 -9.93 -0.21 -11.01
C TYR A 54 -10.68 -1.46 -11.50
N ARG A 55 -11.98 -1.34 -11.81
CA ARG A 55 -12.77 -2.42 -12.40
C ARG A 55 -12.25 -2.80 -13.78
N ALA A 56 -11.88 -1.84 -14.61
CA ALA A 56 -11.28 -2.07 -15.93
C ALA A 56 -9.94 -2.82 -15.80
N LYS A 57 -9.06 -2.39 -14.87
CA LYS A 57 -7.81 -3.09 -14.56
C LYS A 57 -8.04 -4.53 -14.11
N TYR A 58 -9.06 -4.78 -13.28
CA TYR A 58 -9.39 -6.12 -12.81
C TYR A 58 -9.99 -7.00 -13.92
N LYS A 59 -10.83 -6.44 -14.81
CA LYS A 59 -11.41 -7.18 -15.95
C LYS A 59 -10.37 -7.68 -16.95
N LEU A 60 -9.21 -7.01 -17.05
CA LEU A 60 -8.08 -7.45 -17.86
C LEU A 60 -7.39 -8.72 -17.32
N ASN A 61 -7.76 -9.18 -16.12
CA ASN A 61 -7.23 -10.41 -15.55
C ASN A 61 -7.67 -11.62 -16.36
N HIS A 62 -6.71 -12.44 -16.78
CA HIS A 62 -6.98 -13.72 -17.41
C HIS A 62 -6.56 -14.86 -16.47
N ALA A 63 -7.36 -15.93 -16.40
CA ALA A 63 -7.23 -16.97 -15.38
C ALA A 63 -5.88 -17.72 -15.40
N ARG A 64 -5.30 -17.92 -16.60
CA ARG A 64 -4.06 -18.69 -16.78
C ARG A 64 -2.80 -17.84 -17.00
N LYS A 65 -2.93 -16.71 -17.70
CA LYS A 65 -1.82 -15.86 -18.14
C LYS A 65 -2.35 -14.47 -18.42
N GLY A 66 -1.85 -13.48 -17.71
CA GLY A 66 -2.21 -12.08 -17.93
C GLY A 66 -1.66 -11.19 -16.82
N PRO A 67 -1.86 -9.88 -16.93
CA PRO A 67 -1.66 -9.02 -15.78
C PRO A 67 -2.60 -9.48 -14.66
N PHE A 68 -2.06 -9.88 -13.51
CA PHE A 68 -2.86 -10.17 -12.33
C PHE A 68 -2.99 -8.90 -11.49
N PHE A 69 -4.16 -8.29 -11.54
CA PHE A 69 -4.54 -7.18 -10.68
C PHE A 69 -5.22 -7.72 -9.40
N PRO A 70 -4.66 -7.47 -8.21
CA PRO A 70 -5.23 -7.95 -6.96
C PRO A 70 -6.47 -7.16 -6.55
N ARG A 71 -7.34 -7.79 -5.75
CA ARG A 71 -8.55 -7.16 -5.21
C ARG A 71 -8.38 -6.61 -3.79
N MET A 72 -7.54 -7.25 -2.98
CA MET A 72 -7.33 -6.88 -1.57
C MET A 72 -6.49 -5.60 -1.44
N PRO A 73 -6.78 -4.75 -0.44
CA PRO A 73 -6.15 -3.42 -0.31
C PRO A 73 -4.64 -3.54 -0.04
N ASP A 74 -4.21 -4.46 0.83
CA ASP A 74 -2.80 -4.78 1.10
C ASP A 74 -2.01 -5.08 -0.18
N LYS A 75 -2.60 -5.90 -1.06
CA LYS A 75 -1.99 -6.31 -2.32
C LYS A 75 -2.02 -5.19 -3.35
N ILE A 76 -3.02 -4.31 -3.33
CA ILE A 76 -3.07 -3.12 -4.19
C ILE A 76 -1.92 -2.17 -3.84
N ILE A 77 -1.69 -1.89 -2.55
CA ILE A 77 -0.54 -1.09 -2.11
C ILE A 77 0.77 -1.78 -2.51
N LYS A 78 0.92 -3.08 -2.18
CA LYS A 78 2.13 -3.84 -2.52
C LYS A 78 2.41 -3.86 -4.02
N ARG A 79 1.37 -3.97 -4.86
CA ARG A 79 1.46 -3.91 -6.32
C ARG A 79 1.88 -2.53 -6.84
N THR A 80 1.44 -1.48 -6.16
CA THR A 80 1.77 -0.08 -6.46
C THR A 80 3.23 0.20 -6.14
N VAL A 81 3.69 -0.15 -4.92
CA VAL A 81 5.10 -0.02 -4.53
C VAL A 81 6.00 -0.84 -5.45
N ARG A 82 5.61 -2.07 -5.80
CA ARG A 82 6.35 -2.89 -6.78
C ARG A 82 6.55 -2.17 -8.12
N GLY A 83 5.57 -1.41 -8.58
CA GLY A 83 5.67 -0.64 -9.83
C GLY A 83 6.69 0.50 -9.77
N MET A 84 7.05 0.96 -8.57
CA MET A 84 8.03 2.03 -8.33
C MET A 84 9.43 1.48 -8.01
N LEU A 85 9.59 0.17 -7.88
CA LEU A 85 10.86 -0.50 -7.66
C LEU A 85 11.43 -1.06 -8.97
N PRO A 86 12.77 -1.18 -9.11
CA PRO A 86 13.41 -1.89 -10.22
C PRO A 86 13.28 -3.42 -10.10
N TYR A 87 12.04 -3.91 -9.90
CA TYR A 87 11.71 -5.29 -9.57
C TYR A 87 12.10 -6.29 -10.67
N GLN A 88 11.91 -5.93 -11.93
CA GLN A 88 12.24 -6.81 -13.07
C GLN A 88 13.73 -6.77 -13.42
N LYS A 89 14.42 -5.66 -13.10
CA LYS A 89 15.81 -5.43 -13.52
C LYS A 89 16.80 -6.15 -12.61
N ASN A 90 16.69 -5.96 -11.29
CA ASN A 90 17.77 -6.35 -10.36
C ASN A 90 17.24 -7.20 -9.19
N SER A 91 18.12 -8.05 -8.63
CA SER A 91 17.86 -8.82 -7.40
C SER A 91 17.56 -7.92 -6.20
N SER A 92 18.20 -6.75 -6.14
CA SER A 92 17.97 -5.73 -5.11
C SER A 92 16.52 -5.25 -5.06
N GLY A 93 15.89 -5.01 -6.22
CA GLY A 93 14.47 -4.60 -6.29
C GLY A 93 13.52 -5.69 -5.80
N ARG A 94 13.83 -6.97 -6.09
CA ARG A 94 13.08 -8.11 -5.53
C ARG A 94 13.30 -8.26 -4.04
N GLY A 95 14.52 -8.01 -3.57
CA GLY A 95 14.88 -7.96 -2.16
C GLY A 95 14.06 -6.91 -1.39
N ALA A 96 14.03 -5.67 -1.89
CA ALA A 96 13.22 -4.60 -1.30
C ALA A 96 11.74 -4.97 -1.20
N LEU A 97 11.16 -5.59 -2.24
CA LEU A 97 9.77 -6.03 -2.18
C LEU A 97 9.52 -7.15 -1.17
N ARG A 98 10.51 -8.01 -0.90
CA ARG A 98 10.43 -9.04 0.14
C ARG A 98 10.45 -8.44 1.54
N ASP A 99 11.18 -7.36 1.74
CA ASP A 99 11.23 -6.63 3.02
C ASP A 99 9.97 -5.79 3.29
N LEU A 100 9.14 -5.56 2.26
CA LEU A 100 7.88 -4.85 2.39
C LEU A 100 6.74 -5.76 2.85
N ARG A 101 6.20 -5.45 4.03
CA ARG A 101 4.98 -6.03 4.57
C ARG A 101 3.87 -4.98 4.56
N VAL A 102 2.69 -5.36 4.10
CA VAL A 102 1.50 -4.50 4.13
C VAL A 102 0.42 -5.27 4.84
N MET A 103 -0.27 -4.62 5.77
CA MET A 103 -1.29 -5.21 6.61
C MET A 103 -2.58 -4.41 6.50
N ILE A 104 -3.69 -5.12 6.64
CA ILE A 104 -5.04 -4.56 6.71
C ILE A 104 -5.35 -4.43 8.20
N GLY A 105 -5.89 -3.29 8.61
CA GLY A 105 -6.07 -2.92 10.01
C GLY A 105 -4.75 -2.71 10.73
N THR A 106 -4.88 -2.48 12.03
CA THR A 106 -3.75 -2.37 12.95
C THR A 106 -3.68 -3.66 13.78
N PRO A 107 -2.57 -4.41 13.74
CA PRO A 107 -2.42 -5.56 14.62
C PRO A 107 -2.32 -5.09 16.08
N GLN A 108 -2.81 -5.91 17.02
CA GLN A 108 -2.78 -5.60 18.46
C GLN A 108 -1.40 -5.16 18.96
N ASN A 109 -0.33 -5.73 18.40
CA ASN A 109 1.06 -5.41 18.71
C ASN A 109 1.55 -4.03 18.23
N LEU A 110 0.74 -3.28 17.48
CA LEU A 110 1.05 -1.94 16.97
C LEU A 110 -0.06 -0.92 17.30
N SER A 111 -1.02 -1.30 18.15
CA SER A 111 -2.26 -0.52 18.36
C SER A 111 -2.16 0.61 19.39
N ASN A 112 -1.15 0.60 20.26
CA ASN A 112 -1.03 1.52 21.40
C ASN A 112 0.00 2.65 21.21
N ASP A 113 0.27 3.05 19.96
CA ASP A 113 1.31 4.05 19.59
C ASP A 113 2.76 3.67 19.97
N GLU A 114 2.94 2.70 20.86
CA GLU A 114 4.22 2.09 21.20
C GLU A 114 4.59 1.05 20.16
N LEU A 115 5.53 1.43 19.29
CA LEU A 115 6.17 0.51 18.39
C LEU A 115 7.09 -0.44 19.17
N PRO A 116 7.10 -1.75 18.88
CA PRO A 116 8.05 -2.68 19.49
C PRO A 116 9.50 -2.24 19.26
N ASP A 117 10.39 -2.60 20.19
CA ASP A 117 11.80 -2.21 20.14
C ASP A 117 12.45 -2.37 18.74
N GLY A 118 13.14 -1.33 18.29
CA GLY A 118 13.80 -1.27 16.97
C GLY A 118 12.87 -0.93 15.80
N HIS A 119 11.62 -0.55 16.04
CA HIS A 119 10.70 -0.04 15.03
C HIS A 119 10.53 1.47 15.18
N GLU A 120 10.69 2.19 14.08
CA GLU A 120 10.50 3.64 14.02
C GLU A 120 9.39 3.99 13.03
N TRP A 121 8.62 5.03 13.34
CA TRP A 121 7.68 5.62 12.41
C TRP A 121 8.42 6.27 11.24
N GLY A 122 7.97 6.01 10.02
CA GLY A 122 8.51 6.67 8.84
C GLY A 122 8.01 8.12 8.73
N SER A 123 8.86 9.00 8.20
CA SER A 123 8.59 10.45 8.14
C SER A 123 7.47 10.80 7.17
N THR A 124 6.20 10.81 7.59
CA THR A 124 5.07 11.13 6.70
C THR A 124 4.84 12.64 6.47
N GLU A 125 5.69 13.50 7.03
CA GLU A 125 5.54 14.96 6.99
C GLU A 125 5.45 15.52 5.56
N HIS A 126 6.32 15.07 4.66
CA HIS A 126 6.36 15.58 3.28
C HIS A 126 5.19 15.13 2.40
N ILE A 127 4.48 14.07 2.81
CA ILE A 127 3.34 13.52 2.04
C ILE A 127 1.99 13.93 2.62
N THR A 128 1.96 14.37 3.88
CA THR A 128 0.74 14.79 4.57
C THR A 128 0.29 16.12 3.99
N ARG A 129 -0.85 16.11 3.31
CA ARG A 129 -1.56 17.30 2.83
C ARG A 129 -3.04 17.12 3.14
N ASN A 130 -3.79 18.22 3.08
CA ASN A 130 -5.24 18.15 3.18
C ASN A 130 -5.80 17.14 2.18
N THR A 131 -6.76 16.36 2.65
CA THR A 131 -7.52 15.41 1.83
C THR A 131 -8.13 16.15 0.64
N PRO A 132 -7.96 15.64 -0.60
CA PRO A 132 -8.54 16.30 -1.76
C PRO A 132 -10.08 16.29 -1.68
N ASN A 133 -10.76 17.26 -2.31
CA ASN A 133 -12.22 17.39 -2.23
C ASN A 133 -13.01 16.16 -2.69
N LYS A 134 -12.43 15.34 -3.57
CA LYS A 134 -13.03 14.09 -4.06
C LYS A 134 -12.01 12.96 -3.95
N TYR A 135 -12.38 11.92 -3.24
CA TYR A 135 -11.53 10.76 -3.02
C TYR A 135 -12.34 9.49 -2.75
N VAL A 136 -11.65 8.35 -2.81
CA VAL A 136 -12.18 7.02 -2.49
C VAL A 136 -11.15 6.28 -1.65
N ARG A 137 -11.60 5.59 -0.60
CA ARG A 137 -10.74 4.74 0.23
C ARG A 137 -10.48 3.39 -0.43
N LEU A 138 -9.31 2.80 -0.19
CA LEU A 138 -8.95 1.51 -0.77
C LEU A 138 -9.89 0.39 -0.35
N GLY A 139 -10.39 0.41 0.89
CA GLY A 139 -11.41 -0.52 1.36
C GLY A 139 -12.65 -0.51 0.45
N GLU A 140 -13.18 0.67 0.14
CA GLU A 140 -14.35 0.80 -0.76
C GLU A 140 -14.05 0.29 -2.18
N ILE A 141 -12.85 0.55 -2.71
CA ILE A 141 -12.43 0.00 -4.01
C ILE A 141 -12.40 -1.53 -3.96
N SER A 142 -11.83 -2.11 -2.90
CA SER A 142 -11.78 -3.55 -2.70
C SER A 142 -13.17 -4.16 -2.58
N SER A 143 -14.09 -3.52 -1.87
CA SER A 143 -15.51 -3.93 -1.80
C SER A 143 -16.16 -3.92 -3.17
N HIS A 144 -15.94 -2.87 -3.96
CA HIS A 144 -16.47 -2.77 -5.32
C HIS A 144 -15.92 -3.85 -6.27
N LEU A 145 -14.70 -4.34 -6.01
CA LEU A 145 -14.08 -5.47 -6.74
C LEU A 145 -14.53 -6.85 -6.23
N GLY A 146 -15.46 -6.90 -5.27
CA GLY A 146 -16.05 -8.13 -4.73
C GLY A 146 -15.25 -8.76 -3.60
N VAL A 147 -14.50 -7.96 -2.83
CA VAL A 147 -13.95 -8.39 -1.53
C VAL A 147 -14.98 -8.09 -0.44
N ASP A 148 -15.16 -9.04 0.47
CA ASP A 148 -16.01 -8.82 1.62
C ASP A 148 -15.38 -7.79 2.57
N ALA A 149 -16.09 -6.69 2.81
CA ALA A 149 -15.64 -5.56 3.63
C ALA A 149 -15.65 -5.89 5.13
N SER A 150 -16.46 -6.88 5.54
CA SER A 150 -16.53 -7.34 6.94
C SER A 150 -15.22 -7.93 7.45
N ARG A 151 -14.29 -8.26 6.56
CA ARG A 151 -12.98 -8.85 6.90
C ARG A 151 -11.99 -7.87 7.55
N TRP A 152 -12.31 -6.59 7.64
CA TRP A 152 -11.36 -5.55 8.04
C TRP A 152 -11.70 -4.93 9.40
N GLY A 153 -12.99 -4.90 9.77
CA GLY A 153 -13.41 -4.62 11.14
C GLY A 153 -13.28 -5.91 11.94
N GLY A 154 -12.27 -6.00 12.80
CA GLY A 154 -12.19 -7.09 13.76
C GLY A 154 -13.42 -7.05 14.67
N GLU A 155 -14.30 -8.03 14.54
CA GLU A 155 -14.97 -8.63 15.70
C GLU A 155 -14.08 -9.72 16.28
#